data_AF-A0AAV0P755-F1
#
_entry.id   AF-A0AAV0P755-F1
#
_cell.length_a   1.000
_cell.length_b   1.000
_cell.length_c   1.000
_cell.angle_alpha   90.00
_cell.angle_beta   90.00
_cell.angle_gamma   90.00
#
_symmetry.space_group_name_H-M   'P 1'
#
loop_
_entity.id
_entity.type
_entity.pdbx_description
1 polymer ?
#
loop_
_entity_poly.entity_id
_entity_poly.type
_entity_poly.pdbx_seq_one_letter_code
_entity_poly.pdbx_strand_id
1 'polypeptide(L)'
;MATGQLFSRTTQALFYNYKQLPIQRMLDFDFLCGRETPSVAGIINPGSEGFQKLFFGQEEIAIPVHGSIEAACAAHPTADVFINFASFRSAAASSMSALKQPTIRVVAIIAEGVPESDTKHLIAYARSNNKVVIGPATVGGIQAGAFRIGDTAGTIDNIIACKLYRPGSVGFVSKSIKMIVVLGELGGQDEYSLVEALKQGKEPCYAGVPMSSIVEQGYGVGDVISLLWFKRSLPRYCTKFIEICIMLCADHGPCVSGAHNTIVTARAGKDLVSSLVSGLLTIGPRFGGAIDDAARYFKDAYDRGLTPYEFVESMKKKGIRVPGIGHRIKRGDNRDKRVELLQEFARTNFPSVKYMEYAVQVETYTLTKANNLVMNVDGAIGSLFLDLLAGSGMFTKPEIDEIVEIGYLNGLFVLARSIGLIGHTFDQKRLKQPLYRHPWEDVLYTK
;
A
#
# COMPACT_ATOMS: atom_id res chain seq x y z
N MET A 1 -19.73 -35.91 3.32
CA MET A 1 -19.36 -34.58 3.85
C MET A 1 -19.50 -34.60 5.35
N ALA A 2 -18.58 -33.97 6.09
CA ALA A 2 -18.74 -33.80 7.53
C ALA A 2 -19.95 -32.91 7.83
N THR A 3 -20.60 -33.12 8.98
CA THR A 3 -21.75 -32.33 9.44
C THR A 3 -21.39 -30.85 9.45
N GLY A 4 -22.15 -30.03 8.69
CA GLY A 4 -21.96 -28.57 8.61
C GLY A 4 -21.04 -28.06 7.49
N GLN A 5 -20.47 -28.93 6.66
CA GLN A 5 -19.62 -28.49 5.53
C GLN A 5 -20.47 -27.88 4.39
N LEU A 6 -20.20 -26.63 4.03
CA LEU A 6 -20.88 -25.95 2.91
C LEU A 6 -20.23 -26.23 1.56
N PHE A 7 -18.89 -26.25 1.47
CA PHE A 7 -18.19 -26.42 0.21
C PHE A 7 -17.04 -27.41 0.32
N SER A 8 -16.72 -28.05 -0.80
CA SER A 8 -15.66 -29.05 -0.94
C SER A 8 -14.96 -28.92 -2.30
N ARG A 9 -13.87 -29.66 -2.49
CA ARG A 9 -13.13 -29.70 -3.77
C ARG A 9 -13.95 -30.27 -4.93
N THR A 10 -15.05 -30.96 -4.64
CA THR A 10 -15.96 -31.54 -5.65
C THR A 10 -17.25 -30.74 -5.80
N THR A 11 -17.41 -29.64 -5.06
CA THR A 11 -18.59 -28.78 -5.17
C THR A 11 -18.67 -28.18 -6.57
N GLN A 12 -19.85 -28.28 -7.18
CA GLN A 12 -20.17 -27.67 -8.46
C GLN A 12 -21.36 -26.71 -8.32
N ALA A 13 -21.33 -25.64 -9.11
CA ALA A 13 -22.28 -24.55 -9.06
C ALA A 13 -22.92 -24.27 -10.41
N LEU A 14 -24.18 -23.83 -10.36
CA LEU A 14 -24.88 -23.21 -11.47
C LEU A 14 -24.82 -21.69 -11.30
N PHE A 15 -24.37 -21.00 -12.35
CA PHE A 15 -24.18 -19.55 -12.34
C PHE A 15 -25.34 -18.85 -13.06
N TYR A 16 -26.18 -18.13 -12.32
CA TYR A 16 -27.35 -17.47 -12.88
C TYR A 16 -27.06 -16.03 -13.28
N ASN A 17 -27.43 -15.68 -14.51
CA ASN A 17 -27.17 -14.41 -15.21
C ASN A 17 -25.68 -14.22 -15.56
N TYR A 18 -25.33 -14.51 -16.82
CA TYR A 18 -23.94 -14.60 -17.27
C TYR A 18 -23.11 -13.34 -16.97
N LYS A 19 -21.97 -13.55 -16.30
CA LYS A 19 -20.91 -12.57 -16.13
C LYS A 19 -19.58 -13.27 -16.38
N GLN A 20 -18.87 -12.88 -17.45
CA GLN A 20 -17.63 -13.54 -17.86
C GLN A 20 -16.56 -13.51 -16.76
N LEU A 21 -16.29 -12.33 -16.20
CA LEU A 21 -15.17 -12.13 -15.28
C LEU A 21 -15.31 -12.91 -13.94
N PRO A 22 -16.46 -12.90 -13.24
CA PRO A 22 -16.62 -13.70 -12.02
C PRO A 22 -16.50 -15.20 -12.27
N ILE A 23 -17.01 -15.69 -13.42
CA ILE A 23 -16.91 -17.11 -13.77
C ILE A 23 -15.45 -17.46 -14.06
N GLN A 24 -14.75 -16.66 -14.87
CA GLN A 24 -13.33 -16.87 -15.14
C GLN A 24 -12.50 -16.89 -13.86
N ARG A 25 -12.76 -15.99 -12.92
CA ARG A 25 -12.07 -15.94 -11.61
C ARG A 25 -12.31 -17.17 -10.73
N MET A 26 -13.50 -17.79 -10.82
CA MET A 26 -13.76 -19.06 -10.17
C MET A 26 -12.92 -20.17 -10.81
N LEU A 27 -12.88 -20.24 -12.14
CA LEU A 27 -12.10 -21.24 -12.87
C LEU A 27 -10.58 -21.10 -12.66
N ASP A 28 -10.06 -19.87 -12.64
CA ASP A 28 -8.65 -19.59 -12.34
C ASP A 28 -8.29 -20.05 -10.91
N PHE A 29 -9.19 -19.80 -9.95
CA PHE A 29 -9.03 -20.26 -8.58
C PHE A 29 -9.06 -21.79 -8.48
N ASP A 30 -9.97 -22.44 -9.20
CA ASP A 30 -10.09 -23.90 -9.23
C ASP A 30 -8.81 -24.56 -9.76
N PHE A 31 -8.29 -24.04 -10.87
CA PHE A 31 -7.04 -24.49 -11.46
C PHE A 31 -5.86 -24.31 -10.49
N LEU A 32 -5.75 -23.13 -9.87
CA LEU A 32 -4.71 -22.85 -8.88
C LEU A 32 -4.79 -23.77 -7.65
N CYS A 33 -6.00 -24.17 -7.24
CA CYS A 33 -6.21 -25.14 -6.15
C CYS A 33 -5.93 -26.59 -6.57
N GLY A 34 -5.61 -26.85 -7.85
CA GLY A 34 -5.44 -28.19 -8.40
C GLY A 34 -6.74 -29.00 -8.39
N ARG A 35 -7.87 -28.38 -8.70
CA ARG A 35 -9.12 -29.11 -8.92
C ARG A 35 -9.08 -29.79 -10.29
N GLU A 36 -9.57 -31.02 -10.36
CA GLU A 36 -9.72 -31.74 -11.62
C GLU A 36 -10.98 -31.29 -12.38
N THR A 37 -12.02 -30.90 -11.65
CA THR A 37 -13.31 -30.51 -12.23
C THR A 37 -13.61 -29.03 -11.95
N PRO A 38 -13.96 -28.24 -12.99
CA PRO A 38 -14.44 -26.88 -12.84
C PRO A 38 -15.56 -26.76 -11.81
N SER A 39 -15.49 -25.74 -10.96
CA SER A 39 -16.54 -25.46 -9.97
C SER A 39 -17.81 -24.89 -10.60
N VAL A 40 -17.76 -24.39 -11.84
CA VAL A 40 -18.94 -23.94 -12.58
C VAL A 40 -19.34 -25.02 -13.59
N ALA A 41 -20.47 -25.68 -13.32
CA ALA A 41 -20.99 -26.75 -14.18
C ALA A 41 -21.83 -26.22 -15.35
N GLY A 42 -22.54 -25.12 -15.13
CA GLY A 42 -23.40 -24.51 -16.15
C GLY A 42 -23.78 -23.08 -15.85
N ILE A 43 -24.13 -22.35 -16.90
CA ILE A 43 -24.60 -20.97 -16.83
C ILE A 43 -26.10 -20.98 -17.12
N ILE A 44 -26.87 -20.22 -16.37
CA ILE A 44 -28.30 -20.03 -16.60
C ILE A 44 -28.48 -18.60 -17.10
N ASN A 45 -28.93 -18.46 -18.35
CA ASN A 45 -29.26 -17.17 -18.91
C ASN A 45 -30.67 -17.25 -19.52
N PRO A 46 -31.69 -16.73 -18.83
CA PRO A 46 -33.08 -16.90 -19.24
C PRO A 46 -33.32 -16.56 -20.72
N GLY A 47 -33.90 -17.52 -21.45
CA GLY A 47 -34.19 -17.35 -22.88
C GLY A 47 -32.98 -17.49 -23.83
N SER A 48 -31.83 -17.95 -23.35
CA SER A 48 -30.65 -18.27 -24.17
C SER A 48 -30.19 -19.71 -23.95
N GLU A 49 -29.79 -20.38 -25.03
CA GLU A 49 -29.16 -21.70 -24.99
C GLU A 49 -27.84 -21.66 -25.78
N GLY A 50 -26.89 -22.52 -25.42
CA GLY A 50 -25.61 -22.64 -26.12
C GLY A 50 -24.46 -22.96 -25.18
N PHE A 51 -23.30 -22.35 -25.41
CA PHE A 51 -22.13 -22.49 -24.55
C PHE A 51 -21.33 -21.19 -24.50
N GLN A 52 -20.56 -21.00 -23.42
CA GLN A 52 -19.57 -19.93 -23.30
C GLN A 52 -18.18 -20.56 -23.24
N LYS A 53 -17.23 -19.97 -23.98
CA LYS A 53 -15.83 -20.39 -23.97
C LYS A 53 -15.08 -19.63 -22.88
N LEU A 54 -14.40 -20.36 -22.01
CA LEU A 54 -13.67 -19.85 -20.86
C LEU A 54 -12.39 -20.64 -20.68
N PHE A 55 -11.44 -20.14 -19.89
CA PHE A 55 -10.17 -20.83 -19.66
C PHE A 55 -10.19 -21.65 -18.36
N PHE A 56 -9.57 -22.83 -18.40
CA PHE A 56 -9.22 -23.61 -17.22
C PHE A 56 -7.72 -23.92 -17.29
N GLY A 57 -6.94 -23.09 -16.61
CA GLY A 57 -5.49 -23.07 -16.81
C GLY A 57 -5.15 -22.52 -18.19
N GLN A 58 -4.45 -23.32 -19.01
CA GLN A 58 -4.08 -22.93 -20.38
C GLN A 58 -5.08 -23.45 -21.44
N GLU A 59 -6.04 -24.29 -21.04
CA GLU A 59 -7.00 -24.90 -21.96
C GLU A 59 -8.30 -24.09 -22.04
N GLU A 60 -8.86 -23.96 -23.25
CA GLU A 60 -10.18 -23.38 -23.46
C GLU A 60 -11.25 -24.46 -23.30
N ILE A 61 -12.20 -24.26 -22.38
CA ILE A 61 -13.31 -25.16 -22.11
C ILE A 61 -14.65 -24.50 -22.48
N ALA A 62 -15.63 -25.32 -22.84
CA ALA A 62 -16.99 -24.87 -23.15
C ALA A 62 -17.93 -25.15 -21.96
N ILE A 63 -18.46 -24.10 -21.34
CA ILE A 63 -19.46 -24.20 -20.27
C ILE A 63 -20.86 -24.06 -20.89
N PRO A 64 -21.77 -25.04 -20.71
CA PRO A 64 -23.11 -24.99 -21.29
C PRO A 64 -23.96 -23.86 -20.68
N VAL A 65 -24.76 -23.22 -21.54
CA VAL A 65 -25.73 -22.18 -21.20
C VAL A 65 -27.13 -22.75 -21.35
N HIS A 66 -27.94 -22.62 -20.31
CA HIS A 66 -29.31 -23.12 -20.23
C HIS A 66 -30.32 -21.98 -20.12
N GLY A 67 -31.47 -22.16 -20.77
CA GLY A 67 -32.54 -21.16 -20.79
C GLY A 67 -33.40 -21.10 -19.52
N SER A 68 -33.31 -22.09 -18.63
CA SER A 68 -34.07 -22.13 -17.37
C SER A 68 -33.30 -22.79 -16.23
N ILE A 69 -33.77 -22.56 -14.99
CA ILE A 69 -33.18 -23.13 -13.78
C ILE A 69 -33.41 -24.64 -13.75
N GLU A 70 -34.61 -25.08 -14.14
CA GLU A 70 -35.05 -26.47 -14.18
C GLU A 70 -34.20 -27.29 -15.16
N ALA A 71 -34.00 -26.76 -16.39
CA ALA A 71 -33.19 -27.43 -17.42
C ALA A 71 -31.74 -27.58 -16.97
N ALA A 72 -31.16 -26.54 -16.35
CA ALA A 72 -29.80 -26.58 -15.85
C ALA A 72 -29.62 -27.59 -14.71
N CYS A 73 -30.58 -27.66 -13.77
CA CYS A 73 -30.53 -28.64 -12.67
C CYS A 73 -30.70 -30.07 -13.16
N ALA A 74 -31.53 -30.30 -14.19
CA ALA A 74 -31.69 -31.61 -14.81
C ALA A 74 -30.43 -32.06 -15.57
N ALA A 75 -29.77 -31.14 -16.29
CA ALA A 75 -28.54 -31.40 -17.02
C ALA A 75 -27.32 -31.61 -16.10
N HIS A 76 -27.31 -30.97 -14.92
CA HIS A 76 -26.18 -30.96 -13.98
C HIS A 76 -26.61 -31.43 -12.58
N PRO A 77 -26.93 -32.72 -12.41
CA PRO A 77 -27.48 -33.24 -11.15
C PRO A 77 -26.49 -33.18 -9.97
N THR A 78 -25.20 -33.03 -10.27
CA THR A 78 -24.10 -32.90 -9.28
C THR A 78 -23.92 -31.48 -8.74
N ALA A 79 -24.52 -30.48 -9.39
CA ALA A 79 -24.41 -29.09 -8.93
C ALA A 79 -25.36 -28.83 -7.76
N ASP A 80 -24.78 -28.53 -6.59
CA ASP A 80 -25.50 -28.29 -5.34
C ASP A 80 -25.47 -26.83 -4.86
N VAL A 81 -24.76 -25.96 -5.59
CA VAL A 81 -24.66 -24.53 -5.32
C VAL A 81 -25.27 -23.71 -6.46
N PHE A 82 -26.03 -22.68 -6.11
CA PHE A 82 -26.58 -21.72 -7.06
C PHE A 82 -26.03 -20.32 -6.75
N ILE A 83 -25.32 -19.72 -7.71
CA ILE A 83 -24.73 -18.39 -7.56
C ILE A 83 -25.56 -17.40 -8.37
N ASN A 84 -26.22 -16.47 -7.69
CA ASN A 84 -27.23 -15.61 -8.27
C ASN A 84 -26.73 -14.18 -8.50
N PHE A 85 -26.42 -13.85 -9.76
CA PHE A 85 -26.06 -12.50 -10.25
C PHE A 85 -27.25 -11.77 -10.91
N ALA A 86 -28.49 -12.18 -10.61
CA ALA A 86 -29.68 -11.43 -10.99
C ALA A 86 -29.67 -10.01 -10.38
N SER A 87 -30.41 -9.08 -10.98
CA SER A 87 -30.63 -7.76 -10.40
C SER A 87 -31.50 -7.86 -9.14
N PHE A 88 -31.46 -6.86 -8.27
CA PHE A 88 -32.28 -6.83 -7.04
C PHE A 88 -33.78 -7.05 -7.28
N ARG A 89 -34.28 -6.64 -8.45
CA ARG A 89 -35.68 -6.81 -8.89
C ARG A 89 -36.07 -8.26 -9.16
N SER A 90 -35.11 -9.11 -9.51
CA SER A 90 -35.33 -10.50 -9.95
C SER A 90 -34.60 -11.54 -9.09
N ALA A 91 -33.72 -11.11 -8.19
CA ALA A 91 -32.94 -11.96 -7.31
C ALA A 91 -33.82 -12.81 -6.38
N ALA A 92 -34.91 -12.25 -5.83
CA ALA A 92 -35.80 -13.00 -4.95
C ALA A 92 -36.51 -14.16 -5.66
N ALA A 93 -37.15 -13.88 -6.81
CA ALA A 93 -37.89 -14.88 -7.57
C ALA A 93 -36.97 -16.01 -8.10
N SER A 94 -35.83 -15.65 -8.67
CA SER A 94 -34.83 -16.62 -9.16
C SER A 94 -34.24 -17.46 -8.04
N SER A 95 -33.93 -16.86 -6.88
CA SER A 95 -33.45 -17.60 -5.70
C SER A 95 -34.50 -18.56 -5.15
N MET A 96 -35.77 -18.17 -5.13
CA MET A 96 -36.86 -19.05 -4.69
C MET A 96 -37.07 -20.22 -5.65
N SER A 97 -36.97 -20.00 -6.97
CA SER A 97 -37.01 -21.10 -7.95
C SER A 97 -35.84 -22.07 -7.73
N ALA A 98 -34.62 -21.56 -7.54
CA ALA A 98 -33.45 -22.39 -7.24
C ALA A 98 -33.60 -23.17 -5.92
N LEU A 99 -34.12 -22.54 -4.86
CA LEU A 99 -34.37 -23.21 -3.57
C LEU A 99 -35.40 -24.33 -3.69
N LYS A 100 -36.32 -24.30 -4.66
CA LYS A 100 -37.29 -25.38 -4.89
C LYS A 100 -36.68 -26.59 -5.61
N GLN A 101 -35.52 -26.44 -6.27
CA GLN A 101 -34.88 -27.54 -6.98
C GLN A 101 -34.25 -28.54 -6.00
N PRO A 102 -34.47 -29.85 -6.15
CA PRO A 102 -34.01 -30.85 -5.17
C PRO A 102 -32.48 -30.95 -5.07
N THR A 103 -31.76 -30.65 -6.16
CA THR A 103 -30.29 -30.72 -6.23
C THR A 103 -29.60 -29.56 -5.50
N ILE A 104 -30.23 -28.38 -5.45
CA ILE A 104 -29.62 -27.17 -4.89
C ILE A 104 -29.74 -27.14 -3.37
N ARG A 105 -28.59 -27.06 -2.69
CA ARG A 105 -28.48 -26.96 -1.23
C ARG A 105 -28.10 -25.56 -0.75
N VAL A 106 -27.26 -24.84 -1.52
CA VAL A 106 -26.76 -23.51 -1.17
C VAL A 106 -27.12 -22.50 -2.24
N VAL A 107 -27.70 -21.37 -1.86
CA VAL A 107 -27.98 -20.24 -2.77
C VAL A 107 -27.22 -19.00 -2.31
N ALA A 108 -26.31 -18.50 -3.13
CA ALA A 108 -25.58 -17.26 -2.89
C ALA A 108 -26.23 -16.11 -3.67
N ILE A 109 -26.69 -15.06 -2.99
CA ILE A 109 -27.42 -13.94 -3.59
C ILE A 109 -26.55 -12.69 -3.56
N ILE A 110 -26.04 -12.28 -4.72
CA ILE A 110 -25.08 -11.17 -4.82
C ILE A 110 -25.78 -9.81 -4.78
N ALA A 111 -27.01 -9.72 -5.29
CA ALA A 111 -27.74 -8.47 -5.44
C ALA A 111 -27.90 -7.70 -4.11
N GLU A 112 -27.59 -6.41 -4.15
CA GLU A 112 -27.88 -5.44 -3.08
C GLU A 112 -29.24 -4.78 -3.34
N GLY A 113 -29.97 -4.43 -2.27
CA GLY A 113 -31.27 -3.75 -2.38
C GLY A 113 -32.46 -4.70 -2.61
N VAL A 114 -32.32 -6.00 -2.32
CA VAL A 114 -33.46 -6.93 -2.28
C VAL A 114 -34.36 -6.57 -1.09
N PRO A 115 -35.68 -6.44 -1.27
CA PRO A 115 -36.60 -6.10 -0.17
C PRO A 115 -36.48 -7.06 1.03
N GLU A 116 -36.59 -6.51 2.24
CA GLU A 116 -36.50 -7.31 3.46
C GLU A 116 -37.62 -8.36 3.57
N SER A 117 -38.84 -8.03 3.10
CA SER A 117 -39.97 -8.96 3.06
C SER A 117 -39.65 -10.21 2.24
N ASP A 118 -39.07 -10.02 1.06
CA ASP A 118 -38.70 -11.11 0.17
C ASP A 118 -37.56 -11.93 0.77
N THR A 119 -36.59 -11.26 1.38
CA THR A 119 -35.49 -11.89 2.09
C THR A 119 -35.99 -12.78 3.24
N LYS A 120 -36.97 -12.31 4.02
CA LYS A 120 -37.60 -13.09 5.09
C LYS A 120 -38.28 -14.36 4.55
N HIS A 121 -38.97 -14.28 3.42
CA HIS A 121 -39.57 -15.45 2.76
C HIS A 121 -38.51 -16.47 2.30
N LEU A 122 -37.41 -16.01 1.72
CA LEU A 122 -36.30 -16.86 1.31
C LEU A 122 -35.67 -17.59 2.51
N ILE A 123 -35.43 -16.87 3.61
CA ILE A 123 -34.88 -17.43 4.85
C ILE A 123 -35.82 -18.48 5.44
N ALA A 124 -37.12 -18.18 5.51
CA ALA A 124 -38.11 -19.11 6.04
C ALA A 124 -38.16 -20.40 5.22
N TYR A 125 -38.24 -20.28 3.89
CA TYR A 125 -38.26 -21.45 3.01
C TYR A 125 -36.97 -22.28 3.11
N ALA A 126 -35.81 -21.63 3.09
CA ALA A 126 -34.52 -22.32 3.18
C ALA A 126 -34.38 -23.11 4.49
N ARG A 127 -34.77 -22.51 5.63
CA ARG A 127 -34.76 -23.20 6.94
C ARG A 127 -35.69 -24.42 6.97
N SER A 128 -36.92 -24.27 6.49
CA SER A 128 -37.90 -25.36 6.47
C SER A 128 -37.49 -26.54 5.57
N ASN A 129 -36.60 -26.30 4.60
CA ASN A 129 -36.14 -27.31 3.64
C ASN A 129 -34.67 -27.71 3.84
N ASN A 130 -34.05 -27.34 4.98
CA ASN A 130 -32.65 -27.63 5.29
C ASN A 130 -31.64 -27.16 4.21
N LYS A 131 -31.86 -25.96 3.67
CA LYS A 131 -31.03 -25.28 2.68
C LYS A 131 -30.39 -24.03 3.26
N VAL A 132 -29.33 -23.56 2.60
CA VAL A 132 -28.53 -22.42 3.06
C VAL A 132 -28.64 -21.27 2.06
N VAL A 133 -28.84 -20.06 2.58
CA VAL A 133 -28.77 -18.81 1.82
C VAL A 133 -27.59 -17.99 2.31
N ILE A 134 -26.72 -17.56 1.39
CA ILE A 134 -25.60 -16.65 1.66
C ILE A 134 -25.91 -15.32 0.95
N GLY A 135 -26.15 -14.26 1.73
CA GLY A 135 -26.66 -12.98 1.23
C GLY A 135 -28.14 -12.76 1.60
N PRO A 136 -28.85 -11.80 0.97
CA PRO A 136 -28.43 -10.91 -0.12
C PRO A 136 -27.32 -9.91 0.26
N ALA A 137 -26.92 -9.05 -0.69
CA ALA A 137 -25.88 -8.04 -0.51
C ALA A 137 -24.56 -8.64 0.02
N THR A 138 -24.00 -9.59 -0.74
CA THR A 138 -22.72 -10.23 -0.40
C THR A 138 -21.87 -10.46 -1.64
N VAL A 139 -20.54 -10.49 -1.50
CA VAL A 139 -19.65 -11.04 -2.53
C VAL A 139 -19.66 -12.57 -2.55
N GLY A 140 -20.17 -13.19 -1.49
CA GLY A 140 -20.24 -14.63 -1.30
C GLY A 140 -19.33 -15.10 -0.17
N GLY A 141 -18.39 -15.98 -0.50
CA GLY A 141 -17.50 -16.65 0.43
C GLY A 141 -16.46 -17.49 -0.29
N ILE A 142 -15.38 -17.85 0.42
CA ILE A 142 -14.30 -18.66 -0.10
C ILE A 142 -13.95 -19.76 0.90
N GLN A 143 -13.93 -21.00 0.43
CA GLN A 143 -13.32 -22.14 1.11
C GLN A 143 -11.94 -22.34 0.49
N ALA A 144 -10.90 -21.91 1.21
CA ALA A 144 -9.52 -21.96 0.73
C ALA A 144 -9.11 -23.37 0.30
N GLY A 145 -8.49 -23.48 -0.88
CA GLY A 145 -8.12 -24.74 -1.51
C GLY A 145 -9.29 -25.60 -2.04
N ALA A 146 -10.53 -25.09 -2.04
CA ALA A 146 -11.69 -25.88 -2.43
C ALA A 146 -12.69 -25.17 -3.34
N PHE A 147 -13.28 -24.05 -2.95
CA PHE A 147 -14.36 -23.42 -3.72
C PHE A 147 -14.46 -21.93 -3.43
N ARG A 148 -14.78 -21.14 -4.45
CA ARG A 148 -14.93 -19.68 -4.36
C ARG A 148 -16.25 -19.26 -4.99
N ILE A 149 -16.99 -18.37 -4.34
CA ILE A 149 -18.21 -17.79 -4.91
C ILE A 149 -17.86 -16.52 -5.69
N GLY A 150 -18.05 -16.56 -7.01
CA GLY A 150 -17.90 -15.40 -7.91
C GLY A 150 -16.61 -14.60 -7.65
N ASP A 151 -16.75 -13.32 -7.36
CA ASP A 151 -15.63 -12.40 -7.19
C ASP A 151 -14.99 -12.39 -5.78
N THR A 152 -15.38 -13.29 -4.87
CA THR A 152 -14.84 -13.30 -3.50
C THR A 152 -13.30 -13.36 -3.47
N ALA A 153 -12.65 -12.44 -2.73
CA ALA A 153 -11.19 -12.32 -2.65
C ALA A 153 -10.46 -11.90 -3.95
N GLY A 154 -11.14 -11.29 -4.92
CA GLY A 154 -10.49 -10.46 -5.95
C GLY A 154 -9.66 -11.22 -7.01
N THR A 155 -8.54 -10.63 -7.45
CA THR A 155 -7.71 -11.16 -8.54
C THR A 155 -6.94 -12.42 -8.13
N ILE A 156 -6.39 -13.14 -9.11
CA ILE A 156 -5.55 -14.32 -8.84
C ILE A 156 -4.28 -13.95 -8.05
N ASP A 157 -3.70 -12.77 -8.32
CA ASP A 157 -2.55 -12.25 -7.57
C ASP A 157 -2.87 -12.15 -6.08
N ASN A 158 -4.08 -11.69 -5.74
CA ASN A 158 -4.53 -11.62 -4.35
C ASN A 158 -4.70 -13.01 -3.72
N ILE A 159 -5.29 -13.96 -4.45
CA ILE A 159 -5.41 -15.35 -3.98
C ILE A 159 -4.03 -15.94 -3.65
N ILE A 160 -3.03 -15.67 -4.50
CA ILE A 160 -1.66 -16.15 -4.31
C ILE A 160 -1.01 -15.46 -3.11
N ALA A 161 -1.10 -14.14 -3.02
CA ALA A 161 -0.54 -13.35 -1.91
C ALA A 161 -1.08 -13.81 -0.56
N CYS A 162 -2.39 -14.03 -0.46
CA CYS A 162 -3.08 -14.50 0.74
C CYS A 162 -2.96 -16.01 0.97
N LYS A 163 -2.34 -16.76 0.06
CA LYS A 163 -2.21 -18.23 0.10
C LYS A 163 -3.56 -18.96 0.20
N LEU A 164 -4.61 -18.39 -0.40
CA LEU A 164 -5.98 -18.92 -0.34
C LEU A 164 -6.19 -20.17 -1.23
N TYR A 165 -5.19 -20.54 -2.02
CA TYR A 165 -5.18 -21.78 -2.80
C TYR A 165 -4.94 -23.05 -1.96
N ARG A 166 -4.68 -22.92 -0.65
CA ARG A 166 -4.57 -24.04 0.28
C ARG A 166 -5.37 -23.74 1.57
N PRO A 167 -5.93 -24.76 2.24
CA PRO A 167 -6.65 -24.55 3.48
C PRO A 167 -5.72 -24.08 4.61
N GLY A 168 -6.31 -23.31 5.55
CA GLY A 168 -5.74 -22.99 6.86
C GLY A 168 -6.62 -23.55 7.98
N SER A 169 -6.44 -23.03 9.20
CA SER A 169 -7.17 -23.49 10.40
C SER A 169 -8.16 -22.46 10.96
N VAL A 170 -8.42 -21.36 10.23
CA VAL A 170 -9.28 -20.25 10.69
C VAL A 170 -10.57 -20.21 9.86
N GLY A 171 -11.72 -20.28 10.55
CA GLY A 171 -13.03 -19.97 9.98
C GLY A 171 -13.41 -18.52 10.29
N PHE A 172 -13.79 -17.77 9.26
CA PHE A 172 -14.14 -16.36 9.38
C PHE A 172 -15.54 -16.09 8.82
N VAL A 173 -16.33 -15.28 9.53
CA VAL A 173 -17.65 -14.83 9.12
C VAL A 173 -17.78 -13.33 9.36
N SER A 174 -18.26 -12.59 8.36
CA SER A 174 -18.47 -11.15 8.47
C SER A 174 -19.72 -10.71 7.72
N LYS A 175 -20.39 -9.68 8.26
CA LYS A 175 -21.47 -8.96 7.58
C LYS A 175 -20.94 -7.95 6.56
N SER A 176 -19.72 -7.46 6.75
CA SER A 176 -19.12 -6.46 5.88
C SER A 176 -18.40 -7.14 4.73
N ILE A 177 -18.95 -7.01 3.51
CA ILE A 177 -18.35 -7.48 2.24
C ILE A 177 -16.85 -7.17 2.17
N LYS A 178 -16.47 -5.97 2.62
CA LYS A 178 -15.10 -5.47 2.61
C LYS A 178 -14.15 -6.33 3.45
N MET A 179 -14.59 -6.84 4.62
CA MET A 179 -13.72 -7.62 5.52
C MET A 179 -13.33 -8.99 4.97
N ILE A 180 -14.11 -9.56 4.05
CA ILE A 180 -13.73 -10.79 3.35
C ILE A 180 -12.67 -10.51 2.26
N VAL A 181 -12.60 -9.28 1.75
CA VAL A 181 -11.50 -8.79 0.89
C VAL A 181 -10.27 -8.40 1.75
N VAL A 182 -10.47 -7.97 3.00
CA VAL A 182 -9.41 -7.49 3.94
C VAL A 182 -8.36 -8.53 4.34
N LEU A 183 -8.54 -9.84 4.08
CA LEU A 183 -7.38 -10.75 4.17
C LEU A 183 -6.33 -10.50 3.08
N GLY A 184 -6.54 -9.53 2.16
CA GLY A 184 -5.66 -9.22 1.04
C GLY A 184 -5.58 -7.78 0.49
N GLU A 185 -5.93 -6.70 1.19
CA GLU A 185 -5.61 -5.34 0.67
C GLU A 185 -5.03 -4.33 1.67
N LEU A 186 -4.12 -3.53 1.09
CA LEU A 186 -3.41 -2.33 1.55
C LEU A 186 -4.33 -1.26 2.17
N GLY A 187 -4.16 -0.95 3.45
CA GLY A 187 -4.74 0.23 4.11
C GLY A 187 -5.01 0.04 5.60
N GLY A 188 -4.60 0.98 6.45
CA GLY A 188 -4.87 0.94 7.89
C GLY A 188 -6.34 1.20 8.20
N GLN A 189 -6.78 0.85 9.42
CA GLN A 189 -8.13 1.16 9.93
C GLN A 189 -8.40 2.68 9.95
N ASP A 190 -7.34 3.48 10.09
CA ASP A 190 -7.40 4.93 10.23
C ASP A 190 -7.92 5.62 8.96
N GLU A 191 -7.46 5.21 7.78
CA GLU A 191 -7.89 5.81 6.51
C GLU A 191 -9.38 5.54 6.25
N TYR A 192 -9.91 4.43 6.74
CA TYR A 192 -11.34 4.14 6.68
C TYR A 192 -12.16 5.02 7.62
N SER A 193 -11.66 5.28 8.83
CA SER A 193 -12.34 6.17 9.79
C SER A 193 -12.54 7.58 9.22
N LEU A 194 -11.55 8.09 8.48
CA LEU A 194 -11.61 9.38 7.79
C LEU A 194 -12.71 9.40 6.72
N VAL A 195 -12.76 8.37 5.88
CA VAL A 195 -13.76 8.25 4.81
C VAL A 195 -15.17 8.04 5.37
N GLU A 196 -15.32 7.30 6.46
CA GLU A 196 -16.61 7.12 7.12
C GLU A 196 -17.10 8.41 7.78
N ALA A 197 -16.21 9.17 8.43
CA ALA A 197 -16.55 10.49 8.96
C ALA A 197 -17.08 11.41 7.86
N LEU A 198 -16.36 11.50 6.72
CA LEU A 198 -16.79 12.28 5.56
C LEU A 198 -18.17 11.84 5.02
N LYS A 199 -18.42 10.53 4.91
CA LYS A 199 -19.72 9.99 4.44
C LYS A 199 -20.87 10.24 5.40
N GLN A 200 -20.59 10.29 6.70
CA GLN A 200 -21.57 10.55 7.75
C GLN A 200 -21.76 12.05 8.03
N GLY A 201 -21.05 12.93 7.31
CA GLY A 201 -21.06 14.38 7.58
C GLY A 201 -20.44 14.75 8.94
N LYS A 202 -19.65 13.84 9.53
CA LYS A 202 -18.89 14.08 10.76
C LYS A 202 -17.54 14.71 10.42
N GLU A 203 -17.02 15.46 11.37
CA GLU A 203 -15.71 16.05 11.23
C GLU A 203 -14.62 14.96 11.09
N PRO A 204 -13.74 15.05 10.08
CA PRO A 204 -12.66 14.10 9.93
C PRO A 204 -11.55 14.34 10.98
N CYS A 205 -10.85 13.27 11.36
CA CYS A 205 -9.76 13.31 12.33
C CYS A 205 -8.45 12.76 11.76
N TYR A 206 -7.32 13.30 12.20
CA TYR A 206 -5.99 12.70 12.00
C TYR A 206 -5.51 12.07 13.31
N ALA A 207 -5.39 10.73 13.33
CA ALA A 207 -5.04 9.97 14.53
C ALA A 207 -5.85 10.38 15.78
N GLY A 208 -7.16 10.56 15.60
CA GLY A 208 -8.09 10.96 16.66
C GLY A 208 -8.16 12.46 16.95
N VAL A 209 -7.29 13.29 16.36
CA VAL A 209 -7.34 14.76 16.47
C VAL A 209 -8.29 15.35 15.43
N PRO A 210 -9.36 16.06 15.81
CA PRO A 210 -10.26 16.71 14.87
C PRO A 210 -9.55 17.78 14.02
N MET A 211 -9.95 17.93 12.76
CA MET A 211 -9.35 18.92 11.85
C MET A 211 -9.46 20.36 12.36
N SER A 212 -10.57 20.74 12.99
CA SER A 212 -10.76 22.04 13.66
C SER A 212 -9.68 22.30 14.70
N SER A 213 -9.38 21.29 15.53
CA SER A 213 -8.36 21.40 16.58
C SER A 213 -6.97 21.67 16.02
N ILE A 214 -6.65 21.19 14.81
CA ILE A 214 -5.37 21.48 14.13
C ILE A 214 -5.24 22.99 13.89
N VAL A 215 -6.32 23.63 13.42
CA VAL A 215 -6.33 25.07 13.14
C VAL A 215 -6.38 25.87 14.44
N GLU A 216 -7.30 25.52 15.35
CA GLU A 216 -7.57 26.27 16.59
C GLU A 216 -6.39 26.25 17.56
N GLN A 217 -5.64 25.15 17.61
CA GLN A 217 -4.49 24.99 18.53
C GLN A 217 -3.15 25.36 17.87
N GLY A 218 -3.16 25.87 16.63
CA GLY A 218 -1.95 26.35 15.95
C GLY A 218 -0.96 25.24 15.57
N TYR A 219 -1.48 24.06 15.19
CA TYR A 219 -0.66 22.95 14.72
C TYR A 219 -0.03 23.33 13.38
N GLY A 220 1.24 23.00 13.22
CA GLY A 220 2.02 23.20 12.01
C GLY A 220 2.04 21.95 11.12
N VAL A 221 2.75 22.05 10.00
CA VAL A 221 2.92 20.92 9.07
C VAL A 221 3.65 19.76 9.75
N GLY A 222 4.58 20.06 10.67
CA GLY A 222 5.28 19.03 11.44
C GLY A 222 4.32 18.21 12.33
N ASP A 223 3.32 18.84 12.93
CA ASP A 223 2.33 18.15 13.76
C ASP A 223 1.38 17.31 12.91
N VAL A 224 0.98 17.79 11.73
CA VAL A 224 0.17 17.01 10.79
C VAL A 224 0.94 15.76 10.31
N ILE A 225 2.23 15.91 9.98
CA ILE A 225 3.09 14.78 9.64
C ILE A 225 3.18 13.79 10.81
N SER A 226 3.33 14.31 12.02
CA SER A 226 3.35 13.50 13.25
C SER A 226 2.11 12.60 13.36
N LEU A 227 0.92 13.19 13.21
CA LEU A 227 -0.35 12.49 13.32
C LEU A 227 -0.55 11.49 12.17
N LEU A 228 -0.16 11.83 10.95
CA LEU A 228 -0.40 10.97 9.79
C LEU A 228 0.59 9.81 9.68
N TRP A 229 1.89 10.06 9.92
CA TRP A 229 2.96 9.08 9.69
C TRP A 229 3.23 8.23 10.91
N PHE A 230 3.23 8.85 12.11
CA PHE A 230 3.56 8.17 13.36
C PHE A 230 2.33 7.86 14.22
N LYS A 231 1.14 8.32 13.81
CA LYS A 231 -0.13 8.16 14.53
C LYS A 231 -0.05 8.66 15.99
N ARG A 232 0.77 9.69 16.21
CA ARG A 232 1.14 10.22 17.53
C ARG A 232 1.18 11.74 17.49
N SER A 233 0.80 12.38 18.59
CA SER A 233 1.04 13.80 18.80
C SER A 233 2.42 13.98 19.43
N LEU A 234 3.45 14.17 18.59
CA LEU A 234 4.83 14.31 19.07
C LEU A 234 5.02 15.65 19.80
N PRO A 235 5.99 15.72 20.73
CA PRO A 235 6.34 16.97 21.38
C PRO A 235 6.69 18.07 20.38
N ARG A 236 6.41 19.33 20.73
CA ARG A 236 6.59 20.49 19.83
C ARG A 236 8.01 20.62 19.28
N TYR A 237 9.04 20.23 20.04
CA TYR A 237 10.42 20.27 19.55
C TYR A 237 10.66 19.25 18.42
N CYS A 238 10.00 18.08 18.46
CA CYS A 238 10.06 17.07 17.41
C CYS A 238 9.39 17.57 16.14
N THR A 239 8.18 18.10 16.26
CA THR A 239 7.42 18.59 15.09
C THR A 239 8.08 19.82 14.50
N LYS A 240 8.67 20.69 15.33
CA LYS A 240 9.49 21.80 14.84
C LYS A 240 10.76 21.35 14.13
N PHE A 241 11.44 20.32 14.62
CA PHE A 241 12.59 19.73 13.93
C PHE A 241 12.21 19.19 12.56
N ILE A 242 11.06 18.51 12.43
CA ILE A 242 10.55 18.00 11.16
C ILE A 242 10.33 19.16 10.17
N GLU A 243 9.75 20.28 10.61
CA GLU A 243 9.59 21.48 9.77
C GLU A 243 10.94 22.05 9.31
N ILE A 244 11.93 22.12 10.21
CA ILE A 244 13.29 22.57 9.86
C ILE A 244 13.89 21.67 8.79
N CYS A 245 13.75 20.34 8.93
CA CYS A 245 14.24 19.39 7.93
C CYS A 245 13.59 19.62 6.55
N ILE A 246 12.28 19.86 6.52
CA ILE A 246 11.56 20.17 5.27
C ILE A 246 12.10 21.45 4.63
N MET A 247 12.28 22.52 5.41
CA MET A 247 12.80 23.78 4.91
C MET A 247 14.22 23.64 4.34
N LEU A 248 15.10 22.92 5.03
CA LEU A 248 16.50 22.74 4.61
C LEU A 248 16.66 21.81 3.40
N CYS A 249 15.73 20.87 3.22
CA CYS A 249 15.75 19.91 2.12
C CYS A 249 14.89 20.32 0.92
N ALA A 250 14.19 21.46 1.00
CA ALA A 250 13.21 21.91 0.01
C ALA A 250 13.78 21.96 -1.41
N ASP A 251 15.00 22.48 -1.57
CA ASP A 251 15.69 22.50 -2.85
C ASP A 251 17.22 22.49 -2.71
N HIS A 252 17.93 22.15 -3.79
CA HIS A 252 19.39 22.23 -3.87
C HIS A 252 19.86 22.65 -5.27
N GLY A 253 19.02 23.42 -5.99
CA GLY A 253 19.31 23.94 -7.31
C GLY A 253 19.12 22.94 -8.45
N PRO A 254 19.23 23.43 -9.70
CA PRO A 254 18.77 22.73 -10.90
C PRO A 254 19.69 21.58 -11.37
N CYS A 255 20.90 21.48 -10.82
CA CYS A 255 21.92 20.53 -11.30
C CYS A 255 21.85 19.15 -10.63
N VAL A 256 20.99 18.98 -9.62
CA VAL A 256 20.77 17.66 -9.02
C VAL A 256 19.82 16.83 -9.88
N SER A 257 19.96 15.50 -9.86
CA SER A 257 19.24 14.58 -10.75
C SER A 257 17.73 14.84 -10.80
N GLY A 258 17.08 14.98 -9.65
CA GLY A 258 15.63 15.21 -9.61
C GLY A 258 15.22 16.54 -10.23
N ALA A 259 15.91 17.63 -9.87
CA ALA A 259 15.62 18.95 -10.42
C ALA A 259 15.84 19.00 -11.93
N HIS A 260 16.95 18.41 -12.41
CA HIS A 260 17.25 18.34 -13.84
C HIS A 260 16.16 17.59 -14.61
N ASN A 261 15.76 16.41 -14.15
CA ASN A 261 14.70 15.64 -14.80
C ASN A 261 13.37 16.38 -14.83
N THR A 262 13.00 17.03 -13.72
CA THR A 262 11.80 17.87 -13.65
C THR A 262 11.85 19.02 -14.65
N ILE A 263 12.99 19.72 -14.74
CA ILE A 263 13.22 20.82 -15.68
C ILE A 263 13.10 20.35 -17.13
N VAL A 264 13.80 19.27 -17.50
CA VAL A 264 13.75 18.70 -18.86
C VAL A 264 12.32 18.31 -19.23
N THR A 265 11.61 17.68 -18.30
CA THR A 265 10.21 17.24 -18.50
C THR A 265 9.26 18.43 -18.65
N ALA A 266 9.43 19.48 -17.84
CA ALA A 266 8.66 20.71 -17.94
C ALA A 266 8.91 21.43 -19.28
N ARG A 267 10.18 21.48 -19.73
CA ARG A 267 10.58 22.05 -21.03
C ARG A 267 10.05 21.25 -22.22
N ALA A 268 9.74 19.97 -22.03
CA ALA A 268 9.05 19.15 -23.03
C ALA A 268 7.52 19.41 -23.09
N GLY A 269 7.01 20.42 -22.37
CA GLY A 269 5.60 20.82 -22.42
C GLY A 269 4.67 19.98 -21.56
N LYS A 270 5.20 19.19 -20.61
CA LYS A 270 4.38 18.34 -19.73
C LYS A 270 3.68 19.13 -18.62
N ASP A 271 2.64 18.52 -18.06
CA ASP A 271 1.91 19.05 -16.92
C ASP A 271 2.75 19.00 -15.62
N LEU A 272 2.24 19.63 -14.56
CA LEU A 272 2.93 19.74 -13.28
C LEU A 272 3.21 18.37 -12.66
N VAL A 273 2.22 17.47 -12.67
CA VAL A 273 2.31 16.16 -12.01
C VAL A 273 3.34 15.30 -12.75
N SER A 274 3.26 15.24 -14.08
CA SER A 274 4.26 14.51 -14.89
C SER A 274 5.68 15.03 -14.66
N SER A 275 5.87 16.34 -14.59
CA SER A 275 7.20 16.96 -14.38
C SER A 275 7.75 16.68 -12.98
N LEU A 276 6.88 16.74 -11.96
CA LEU A 276 7.23 16.39 -10.58
C LEU A 276 7.62 14.91 -10.47
N VAL A 277 6.78 14.00 -10.95
CA VAL A 277 7.02 12.55 -10.86
C VAL A 277 8.31 12.16 -11.57
N SER A 278 8.60 12.74 -12.73
CA SER A 278 9.86 12.50 -13.46
C SER A 278 11.11 12.82 -12.62
N GLY A 279 11.07 13.90 -11.83
CA GLY A 279 12.14 14.23 -10.89
C GLY A 279 12.16 13.32 -9.67
N LEU A 280 11.00 13.02 -9.09
CA LEU A 280 10.88 12.16 -7.91
C LEU A 280 11.36 10.74 -8.16
N LEU A 281 11.17 10.20 -9.37
CA LEU A 281 11.67 8.87 -9.77
C LEU A 281 13.20 8.75 -9.75
N THR A 282 13.93 9.86 -9.65
CA THR A 282 15.39 9.84 -9.46
C THR A 282 15.80 9.70 -7.99
N ILE A 283 14.88 9.91 -7.05
CA ILE A 283 15.16 9.79 -5.62
C ILE A 283 15.30 8.31 -5.26
N GLY A 284 16.41 7.96 -4.64
CA GLY A 284 16.80 6.59 -4.31
C GLY A 284 18.23 6.52 -3.79
N PRO A 285 18.93 5.38 -3.95
CA PRO A 285 20.19 5.11 -3.24
C PRO A 285 21.33 6.09 -3.58
N ARG A 286 21.32 6.71 -4.76
CA ARG A 286 22.36 7.67 -5.18
C ARG A 286 21.95 9.13 -5.05
N PHE A 287 20.66 9.43 -4.90
CA PHE A 287 20.13 10.78 -4.80
C PHE A 287 19.02 10.80 -3.74
N GLY A 288 19.25 11.43 -2.60
CA GLY A 288 18.29 11.52 -1.50
C GLY A 288 18.33 10.38 -0.48
N GLY A 289 18.86 9.20 -0.81
CA GLY A 289 18.96 8.06 0.12
C GLY A 289 20.00 8.22 1.24
N ALA A 290 20.84 9.25 1.20
CA ALA A 290 21.94 9.41 2.15
C ALA A 290 21.48 9.65 3.59
N ILE A 291 20.29 10.24 3.79
CA ILE A 291 19.73 10.50 5.13
C ILE A 291 19.41 9.17 5.84
N ASP A 292 18.71 8.30 5.13
CA ASP A 292 18.25 7.01 5.63
C ASP A 292 19.43 6.06 5.87
N ASP A 293 20.42 6.07 4.97
CA ASP A 293 21.66 5.32 5.17
C ASP A 293 22.48 5.86 6.35
N ALA A 294 22.61 7.18 6.49
CA ALA A 294 23.31 7.75 7.65
C ALA A 294 22.64 7.32 8.96
N ALA A 295 21.31 7.39 9.04
CA ALA A 295 20.56 6.91 10.20
C ALA A 295 20.85 5.43 10.46
N ARG A 296 20.73 4.55 9.46
CA ARG A 296 20.99 3.11 9.62
C ARG A 296 22.40 2.81 10.11
N TYR A 297 23.43 3.37 9.47
CA TYR A 297 24.81 3.05 9.79
C TYR A 297 25.27 3.65 11.13
N PHE A 298 24.88 4.89 11.45
CA PHE A 298 25.21 5.47 12.76
C PHE A 298 24.49 4.75 13.90
N LYS A 299 23.23 4.36 13.69
CA LYS A 299 22.47 3.59 14.67
C LYS A 299 23.12 2.24 14.95
N ASP A 300 23.41 1.44 13.92
CA ASP A 300 24.04 0.12 14.08
C ASP A 300 25.38 0.22 14.82
N ALA A 301 26.23 1.18 14.41
CA ALA A 301 27.55 1.34 15.00
C ALA A 301 27.47 1.75 16.47
N TYR A 302 26.60 2.71 16.81
CA TYR A 302 26.39 3.16 18.18
C TYR A 302 25.78 2.07 19.06
N ASP A 303 24.73 1.38 18.59
CA ASP A 303 24.03 0.36 19.36
C ASP A 303 24.89 -0.87 19.65
N ARG A 304 25.88 -1.15 18.80
CA ARG A 304 26.89 -2.20 18.99
C ARG A 304 28.08 -1.75 19.84
N GLY A 305 28.13 -0.49 20.24
CA GLY A 305 29.23 0.08 21.02
C GLY A 305 30.55 0.19 20.25
N LEU A 306 30.53 0.29 18.92
CA LEU A 306 31.74 0.48 18.13
C LEU A 306 32.32 1.87 18.35
N THR A 307 33.62 1.97 18.59
CA THR A 307 34.30 3.26 18.59
C THR A 307 34.24 3.91 17.20
N PRO A 308 34.31 5.25 17.09
CA PRO A 308 34.36 5.94 15.79
C PRO A 308 35.46 5.41 14.87
N TYR A 309 36.62 5.05 15.44
CA TYR A 309 37.73 4.43 14.71
C TYR A 309 37.32 3.08 14.09
N GLU A 310 36.78 2.16 14.91
CA GLU A 310 36.37 0.82 14.46
C GLU A 310 35.29 0.90 13.39
N PHE A 311 34.31 1.78 13.59
CA PHE A 311 33.24 2.01 12.61
C PHE A 311 33.82 2.45 11.25
N VAL A 312 34.60 3.53 11.21
CA VAL A 312 35.12 4.10 9.95
C VAL A 312 36.07 3.13 9.25
N GLU A 313 36.99 2.48 9.97
CA GLU A 313 37.92 1.54 9.35
C GLU A 313 37.20 0.25 8.89
N SER A 314 36.13 -0.18 9.58
CA SER A 314 35.30 -1.30 9.09
C SER A 314 34.58 -0.97 7.79
N MET A 315 34.09 0.26 7.63
CA MET A 315 33.44 0.73 6.40
C MET A 315 34.44 0.81 5.25
N LYS A 316 35.64 1.34 5.52
CA LYS A 316 36.74 1.38 4.56
C LYS A 316 37.14 -0.03 4.10
N LYS A 317 37.24 -1.00 5.02
CA LYS A 317 37.54 -2.40 4.69
C LYS A 317 36.49 -3.02 3.76
N LYS A 318 35.23 -2.62 3.90
CA LYS A 318 34.13 -3.03 3.01
C LYS A 318 34.10 -2.26 1.67
N GLY A 319 34.95 -1.24 1.49
CA GLY A 319 34.92 -0.36 0.32
C GLY A 319 33.74 0.61 0.30
N ILE A 320 33.08 0.82 1.45
CA ILE A 320 31.89 1.67 1.56
C ILE A 320 32.31 3.00 2.18
N ARG A 321 31.92 4.12 1.54
CA ARG A 321 32.08 5.46 2.13
C ARG A 321 31.04 5.63 3.23
N VAL A 322 31.43 6.27 4.34
CA VAL A 322 30.52 6.54 5.46
C VAL A 322 29.39 7.47 5.00
N PRO A 323 28.12 7.01 4.99
CA PRO A 323 27.00 7.86 4.62
C PRO A 323 26.87 9.03 5.58
N GLY A 324 26.48 10.20 5.07
CA GLY A 324 26.41 11.41 5.88
C GLY A 324 27.74 12.13 6.14
N ILE A 325 28.88 11.57 5.69
CA ILE A 325 30.20 12.20 5.79
C ILE A 325 30.74 12.55 4.39
N GLY A 326 31.26 13.75 4.26
CA GLY A 326 31.91 14.27 3.07
C GLY A 326 31.12 15.39 2.42
N HIS A 327 31.85 16.40 1.95
CA HIS A 327 31.30 17.52 1.19
C HIS A 327 32.24 17.92 0.03
N ARG A 328 31.67 18.43 -1.07
CA ARG A 328 32.45 18.88 -2.25
C ARG A 328 33.22 20.18 -1.98
N ILE A 329 32.55 21.16 -1.37
CA ILE A 329 33.07 22.52 -1.11
C ILE A 329 33.45 22.76 0.37
N LYS A 330 32.54 22.44 1.30
CA LYS A 330 32.70 22.62 2.75
C LYS A 330 33.82 21.75 3.34
N ARG A 331 34.45 22.28 4.39
CA ARG A 331 35.65 21.74 5.03
C ARG A 331 35.64 22.01 6.54
N GLY A 332 36.62 21.47 7.26
CA GLY A 332 36.75 21.61 8.71
C GLY A 332 36.73 23.06 9.22
N ASP A 333 37.30 23.96 8.43
CA ASP A 333 37.42 25.42 8.65
C ASP A 333 36.26 26.24 8.09
N ASN A 334 35.47 25.68 7.17
CA ASN A 334 34.28 26.30 6.59
C ASN A 334 33.14 25.29 6.56
N ARG A 335 32.43 25.20 7.68
CA ARG A 335 31.34 24.26 7.91
C ARG A 335 30.07 24.66 7.17
N ASP A 336 29.19 23.69 7.00
CA ASP A 336 27.86 23.94 6.46
C ASP A 336 26.98 24.57 7.54
N LYS A 337 26.51 25.80 7.29
CA LYS A 337 25.65 26.54 8.23
C LYS A 337 24.37 25.77 8.57
N ARG A 338 23.85 24.97 7.62
CA ARG A 338 22.66 24.14 7.83
C ARG A 338 22.89 23.08 8.90
N VAL A 339 24.07 22.46 8.88
CA VAL A 339 24.47 21.46 9.87
C VAL A 339 24.64 22.11 11.24
N GLU A 340 25.30 23.27 11.30
CA GLU A 340 25.48 24.02 12.56
C GLU A 340 24.13 24.37 13.22
N LEU A 341 23.19 24.90 12.44
CA LEU A 341 21.85 25.27 12.93
C LEU A 341 21.06 24.06 13.44
N LEU A 342 21.16 22.91 12.76
CA LEU A 342 20.51 21.67 13.21
C LEU A 342 21.11 21.17 14.53
N GLN A 343 22.44 21.19 14.66
CA GLN A 343 23.11 20.80 15.90
C GLN A 343 22.76 21.74 17.07
N GLU A 344 22.77 23.05 16.84
CA GLU A 344 22.41 24.05 17.85
C GLU A 344 20.96 23.87 18.32
N PHE A 345 20.03 23.69 17.38
CA PHE A 345 18.63 23.42 17.69
C PHE A 345 18.48 22.16 18.56
N ALA A 346 19.15 21.06 18.17
CA ALA A 346 19.05 19.80 18.88
C ALA A 346 19.66 19.88 20.29
N ARG A 347 20.86 20.44 20.45
CA ARG A 347 21.50 20.60 21.77
C ARG A 347 20.67 21.44 22.73
N THR A 348 19.90 22.40 22.20
CA THR A 348 19.06 23.29 23.01
C THR A 348 17.73 22.65 23.40
N ASN A 349 17.14 21.85 22.51
CA ASN A 349 15.73 21.42 22.65
C ASN A 349 15.53 19.92 22.88
N PHE A 350 16.48 19.06 22.49
CA PHE A 350 16.31 17.61 22.58
C PHE A 350 16.70 17.11 23.98
N PRO A 351 15.98 16.14 24.56
CA PRO A 351 16.35 15.53 25.84
C PRO A 351 17.69 14.78 25.78
N SER A 352 18.05 14.26 24.60
CA SER A 352 19.29 13.54 24.35
C SER A 352 19.68 13.70 22.88
N VAL A 353 20.98 13.77 22.61
CA VAL A 353 21.56 13.89 21.26
C VAL A 353 22.67 12.86 21.03
N LYS A 354 22.49 11.64 21.58
CA LYS A 354 23.54 10.63 21.65
C LYS A 354 24.02 10.14 20.28
N TYR A 355 23.13 9.99 19.31
CA TYR A 355 23.50 9.54 17.96
C TYR A 355 24.17 10.66 17.19
N MET A 356 23.71 11.91 17.34
CA MET A 356 24.37 13.08 16.75
C MET A 356 25.77 13.30 17.33
N GLU A 357 25.94 13.19 18.65
CA GLU A 357 27.27 13.31 19.28
C GLU A 357 28.21 12.16 18.84
N TYR A 358 27.69 10.94 18.65
CA TYR A 358 28.46 9.87 18.02
C TYR A 358 28.89 10.23 16.59
N ALA A 359 27.98 10.77 15.78
CA ALA A 359 28.29 11.21 14.41
C ALA A 359 29.33 12.36 14.39
N VAL A 360 29.31 13.28 15.37
CA VAL A 360 30.32 14.33 15.54
C VAL A 360 31.69 13.75 15.92
N GLN A 361 31.73 12.69 16.74
CA GLN A 361 32.98 11.99 17.03
C GLN A 361 33.53 11.25 15.81
N VAL A 362 32.64 10.65 15.00
CA VAL A 362 33.00 10.08 13.69
C VAL A 362 33.58 11.15 12.77
N GLU A 363 32.94 12.31 12.67
CA GLU A 363 33.44 13.45 11.91
C GLU A 363 34.83 13.90 12.38
N THR A 364 35.02 14.00 13.70
CA THR A 364 36.31 14.37 14.31
C THR A 364 37.40 13.41 13.85
N TYR A 365 37.12 12.11 13.82
CA TYR A 365 38.05 11.11 13.30
C TYR A 365 38.27 11.26 11.79
N THR A 366 37.22 11.42 10.98
CA THR A 366 37.37 11.50 9.51
C THR A 366 38.11 12.73 9.04
N LEU A 367 38.03 13.85 9.79
CA LEU A 367 38.79 15.06 9.54
C LEU A 367 40.31 14.88 9.68
N THR A 368 40.75 13.93 10.50
CA THR A 368 42.18 13.56 10.57
C THR A 368 42.68 12.92 9.28
N LYS A 369 41.77 12.38 8.45
CA LYS A 369 42.10 11.74 7.16
C LYS A 369 42.05 12.74 6.01
N ALA A 370 41.03 13.59 5.96
CA ALA A 370 40.92 14.63 4.95
C ALA A 370 39.97 15.76 5.40
N ASN A 371 40.35 17.02 5.11
CA ASN A 371 39.66 18.21 5.60
C ASN A 371 38.24 18.40 5.01
N ASN A 372 37.89 17.71 3.91
CA ASN A 372 36.53 17.75 3.35
C ASN A 372 35.60 16.64 3.85
N LEU A 373 36.08 15.75 4.73
CA LEU A 373 35.27 14.70 5.35
C LEU A 373 34.53 15.23 6.58
N VAL A 374 33.76 16.30 6.35
CA VAL A 374 32.84 16.91 7.30
C VAL A 374 31.49 16.21 7.24
N MET A 375 30.74 16.18 8.34
CA MET A 375 29.34 15.79 8.36
C MET A 375 28.53 16.73 7.47
N ASN A 376 27.76 16.14 6.58
CA ASN A 376 26.87 16.88 5.70
C ASN A 376 25.46 16.97 6.31
N VAL A 377 24.58 17.72 5.65
CA VAL A 377 23.20 17.91 6.11
C VAL A 377 22.43 16.59 6.21
N ASP A 378 22.70 15.63 5.31
CA ASP A 378 22.02 14.34 5.32
C ASP A 378 22.41 13.51 6.55
N GLY A 379 23.70 13.51 6.90
CA GLY A 379 24.22 12.88 8.11
C GLY A 379 23.63 13.50 9.38
N ALA A 380 23.58 14.82 9.44
CA ALA A 380 23.02 15.54 10.57
C ALA A 380 21.52 15.25 10.76
N ILE A 381 20.72 15.30 9.69
CA ILE A 381 19.30 14.95 9.75
C ILE A 381 19.13 13.50 10.16
N GLY A 382 19.87 12.56 9.55
CA GLY A 382 19.79 11.14 9.86
C GLY A 382 20.07 10.84 11.33
N SER A 383 21.18 11.35 11.88
CA SER A 383 21.52 11.14 13.29
C SER A 383 20.52 11.80 14.25
N LEU A 384 20.07 13.02 13.93
CA LEU A 384 19.13 13.74 14.78
C LEU A 384 17.72 13.17 14.72
N PHE A 385 17.31 12.58 13.61
CA PHE A 385 16.02 11.89 13.54
C PHE A 385 15.99 10.66 14.47
N LEU A 386 17.11 9.94 14.60
CA LEU A 386 17.25 8.87 15.59
C LEU A 386 17.14 9.39 17.03
N ASP A 387 17.79 10.52 17.31
CA ASP A 387 17.71 11.18 18.62
C ASP A 387 16.29 11.69 18.92
N LEU A 388 15.55 12.17 17.92
CA LEU A 388 14.13 12.51 18.05
C LEU A 388 13.31 11.29 18.43
N LEU A 389 13.48 10.18 17.70
CA LEU A 389 12.73 8.95 17.98
C LEU A 389 13.03 8.41 19.38
N ALA A 390 14.32 8.30 19.73
CA ALA A 390 14.76 7.77 21.02
C ALA A 390 14.48 8.73 22.20
N GLY A 391 14.61 10.03 21.98
CA GLY A 391 14.46 11.07 23.00
C GLY A 391 13.02 11.51 23.25
N SER A 392 12.11 11.28 22.31
CA SER A 392 10.68 11.63 22.46
C SER A 392 9.99 10.91 23.62
N GLY A 393 10.50 9.74 24.03
CA GLY A 393 9.83 8.86 24.99
C GLY A 393 8.53 8.25 24.45
N MET A 394 8.23 8.45 23.16
CA MET A 394 6.99 7.97 22.55
C MET A 394 7.18 6.65 21.82
N PHE A 395 8.40 6.28 21.42
CA PHE A 395 8.67 5.06 20.64
C PHE A 395 9.45 4.02 21.44
N THR A 396 9.06 2.75 21.29
CA THR A 396 9.83 1.61 21.80
C THR A 396 11.00 1.28 20.86
N LYS A 397 12.04 0.60 21.36
CA LYS A 397 13.19 0.23 20.53
C LYS A 397 12.79 -0.55 19.24
N PRO A 398 11.90 -1.56 19.30
CA PRO A 398 11.43 -2.24 18.08
C PRO A 398 10.72 -1.30 17.09
N GLU A 399 9.92 -0.35 17.56
CA GLU A 399 9.26 0.63 16.68
C GLU A 399 10.28 1.55 15.99
N ILE A 400 11.33 1.95 16.70
CA ILE A 400 12.41 2.77 16.12
C ILE A 400 13.13 1.98 15.03
N ASP A 401 13.45 0.71 15.29
CA ASP A 401 14.09 -0.18 14.32
C ASP A 401 13.23 -0.33 13.06
N GLU A 402 11.92 -0.55 13.23
CA GLU A 402 10.95 -0.65 12.14
C GLU A 402 10.82 0.65 11.34
N ILE A 403 10.72 1.81 11.99
CA ILE A 403 10.62 3.12 11.31
C ILE A 403 11.84 3.38 10.42
N VAL A 404 13.03 3.03 10.91
CA VAL A 404 14.30 3.18 10.19
C VAL A 404 14.40 2.15 9.05
N GLU A 405 13.89 0.93 9.24
CA GLU A 405 13.90 -0.11 8.21
C GLU A 405 12.94 0.20 7.05
N ILE A 406 11.73 0.70 7.35
CA ILE A 406 10.72 1.08 6.35
C ILE A 406 11.20 2.26 5.49
N GLY A 407 12.07 3.13 6.03
CA GLY A 407 12.64 4.26 5.29
C GLY A 407 11.80 5.54 5.38
N TYR A 408 11.24 5.83 6.56
CA TYR A 408 10.49 7.07 6.82
C TYR A 408 11.30 8.33 6.48
N LEU A 409 12.62 8.29 6.65
CA LEU A 409 13.50 9.41 6.35
C LEU A 409 13.59 9.70 4.84
N ASN A 410 13.46 8.67 3.98
CA ASN A 410 13.32 8.86 2.55
C ASN A 410 12.00 9.58 2.23
N GLY A 411 10.91 9.20 2.91
CA GLY A 411 9.61 9.87 2.81
C GLY A 411 9.71 11.37 3.13
N LEU A 412 10.43 11.73 4.20
CA LEU A 412 10.69 13.12 4.58
C LEU A 412 11.45 13.88 3.48
N PHE A 413 12.49 13.27 2.90
CA PHE A 413 13.24 13.89 1.82
C PHE A 413 12.40 14.08 0.55
N VAL A 414 11.60 13.07 0.17
CA VAL A 414 10.69 13.13 -0.98
C VAL A 414 9.67 14.26 -0.80
N LEU A 415 9.04 14.35 0.38
CA LEU A 415 8.08 15.40 0.69
C LEU A 415 8.73 16.79 0.60
N ALA A 416 9.88 16.96 1.25
CA ALA A 416 10.60 18.23 1.25
C ALA A 416 11.02 18.63 -0.17
N ARG A 417 11.68 17.73 -0.91
CA ARG A 417 12.20 18.01 -2.24
C ARG A 417 11.12 18.31 -3.26
N SER A 418 9.92 17.79 -3.07
CA SER A 418 8.76 18.09 -3.94
C SER A 418 8.49 19.60 -4.03
N ILE A 419 8.75 20.37 -2.96
CA ILE A 419 8.58 21.82 -2.94
C ILE A 419 9.46 22.48 -4.01
N GLY A 420 10.76 22.17 -4.02
CA GLY A 420 11.71 22.69 -5.01
C GLY A 420 11.41 22.23 -6.44
N LEU A 421 11.03 20.97 -6.63
CA LEU A 421 10.69 20.43 -7.96
C LEU A 421 9.45 21.10 -8.55
N ILE A 422 8.41 21.35 -7.75
CA ILE A 422 7.25 22.14 -8.15
C ILE A 422 7.70 23.56 -8.53
N GLY A 423 8.56 24.18 -7.71
CA GLY A 423 9.16 25.48 -7.99
C GLY A 423 9.87 25.54 -9.34
N HIS A 424 10.73 24.57 -9.63
CA HIS A 424 11.42 24.45 -10.92
C HIS A 424 10.45 24.28 -12.10
N THR A 425 9.39 23.50 -11.93
CA THR A 425 8.38 23.34 -13.00
C THR A 425 7.72 24.68 -13.33
N PHE A 426 7.31 25.45 -12.30
CA PHE A 426 6.72 26.76 -12.51
C PHE A 426 7.72 27.76 -13.08
N ASP A 427 8.97 27.70 -12.66
CA ASP A 427 10.04 28.54 -13.18
C ASP A 427 10.22 28.32 -14.70
N GLN A 428 10.36 27.07 -15.16
CA GLN A 428 10.51 26.77 -16.59
C GLN A 428 9.31 27.23 -17.43
N LYS A 429 8.08 27.08 -16.90
CA LYS A 429 6.86 27.56 -17.56
C LYS A 429 6.81 29.08 -17.65
N ARG A 430 7.17 29.79 -16.57
CA ARG A 430 7.22 31.25 -16.52
C ARG A 430 8.27 31.82 -17.47
N LEU A 431 9.43 31.17 -17.53
CA LEU A 431 10.55 31.51 -18.42
C LEU A 431 10.29 31.13 -19.89
N LYS A 432 9.17 30.45 -20.19
CA LYS A 432 8.81 29.98 -21.54
C LYS A 432 9.96 29.23 -22.24
N GLN A 433 10.65 28.38 -21.48
CA GLN A 433 11.84 27.68 -21.96
C GLN A 433 11.48 26.68 -23.08
N PRO A 434 12.26 26.63 -24.18
CA PRO A 434 11.98 25.72 -25.30
C PRO A 434 12.37 24.28 -24.95
N LEU A 435 11.95 23.32 -25.79
CA LEU A 435 12.33 21.91 -25.68
C LEU A 435 13.84 21.74 -25.49
N TYR A 436 14.24 20.90 -24.54
CA TYR A 436 15.64 20.57 -24.31
C TYR A 436 16.07 19.37 -25.17
N ARG A 437 17.24 19.47 -25.79
CA ARG A 437 17.95 18.35 -26.43
C ARG A 437 19.39 18.36 -25.93
N HIS A 438 19.88 17.21 -25.49
CA HIS A 438 21.24 17.10 -24.97
C HIS A 438 22.27 17.30 -26.11
N PRO A 439 23.36 18.07 -25.89
CA PRO A 439 24.40 18.27 -26.91
C PRO A 439 25.08 16.96 -27.31
N TRP A 440 25.51 16.85 -28.56
CA TRP A 440 26.15 15.62 -29.06
C TRP A 440 27.60 15.49 -28.59
N GLU A 441 28.27 16.62 -28.38
CA GLU A 441 29.62 16.72 -27.85
C GLU A 441 29.77 16.19 -26.41
N ASP A 442 28.68 16.14 -25.66
CA ASP A 442 28.63 15.60 -24.29
C ASP A 442 28.39 14.07 -24.27
N VAL A 443 28.16 13.43 -25.43
CA VAL A 443 27.86 11.99 -25.54
C VAL A 443 29.02 11.24 -26.17
N LEU A 444 29.60 10.29 -25.42
CA LEU A 444 30.61 9.38 -25.94
C LEU A 444 29.95 8.26 -26.79
N TYR A 445 30.07 8.37 -28.12
CA TYR A 445 29.66 7.33 -29.05
C TYR A 445 30.80 6.33 -29.27
N THR A 446 30.69 5.14 -28.68
CA THR A 446 31.63 4.03 -28.94
C THR A 446 31.16 3.21 -30.14
N LYS A 447 32.10 2.78 -30.98
CA LYS A 447 31.84 1.94 -32.16
C LYS A 447 31.68 0.48 -31.79
#